data_AF-A0A4Y3VSJ2-F1
#
_entry.id   AF-A0A4Y3VSJ2-F1
#
_cell.length_a   1.000
_cell.length_b   1.000
_cell.length_c   1.000
_cell.angle_alpha   90.00
_cell.angle_beta   90.00
_cell.angle_gamma   90.00
#
_symmetry.space_group_name_H-M   'P 1'
#
loop_
_entity.id
_entity.type
_entity.pdbx_description
1 polymer ?
#
loop_
_entity_poly.entity_id
_entity_poly.type
_entity_poly.pdbx_seq_one_letter_code
_entity_poly.pdbx_strand_id
1 'polypeptide(L)'
;MAEQDRARRFLLDPGATAWHSVEHQWGSGHLVTDRGGARWHAPVELRVVDGVIEADHTPLPGVRVEVRRFVHGGLLHERYSVVNSASTPLTITGLGIQTPFGDLYDGAERSLDRAVQNSLSDARGHLVLLVTDQARNPEAFGGRPVLRLAPGEAATVAWELGWYASVDDFTAATTPPAAFSAYAAQVGQPIVVEAPSVSSPDSGVTVERAAEGHYRVRASRHGTYPLDLGDGARTEALFHLPLEEVVRRRVAYITRNQRARERPGLLAHAFVPVDTRTGLTQSTNGWSDWTDGSERIAMPLLLQAAAARGVADPEQIDPLLDGWSRFARHHLLDETAAPRRGSQNWHTGPRLYDAPWPARFFHDRHRVQAGRRTSISPPASSNAASNSAAPATCPSVSRPRHWASAPAWRPPVSPTVRTATGTATGSAPTACGETSSRTTGAP
;
A
#
# COMPACT_ATOMS: atom_id res chain seq x y z
N MET A 1 22.21 16.40 -15.01
CA MET A 1 20.89 16.80 -15.53
C MET A 1 21.10 17.70 -16.73
N ALA A 2 20.51 17.35 -17.88
CA ALA A 2 20.46 18.23 -19.04
C ALA A 2 19.62 19.48 -18.70
N GLU A 3 19.85 20.58 -19.40
CA GLU A 3 19.22 21.89 -19.18
C GLU A 3 17.68 21.86 -19.21
N GLN A 4 17.08 20.87 -19.88
CA GLN A 4 15.63 20.62 -19.92
C GLN A 4 15.01 20.25 -18.55
N ASP A 5 15.77 19.70 -17.61
CA ASP A 5 15.24 19.21 -16.32
C ASP A 5 14.95 20.37 -15.34
N ARG A 6 15.60 21.53 -15.52
CA ARG A 6 15.43 22.69 -14.62
C ARG A 6 14.08 23.39 -14.77
N ALA A 7 13.36 23.14 -15.87
CA ALA A 7 12.05 23.74 -16.13
C ALA A 7 10.88 22.92 -15.57
N ARG A 8 11.13 21.70 -15.08
CA ARG A 8 10.06 20.83 -14.57
C ARG A 8 9.47 21.42 -13.29
N ARG A 9 8.17 21.64 -13.30
CA ARG A 9 7.41 22.09 -12.12
C ARG A 9 6.97 20.86 -11.33
N PHE A 10 7.60 20.64 -10.19
CA PHE A 10 7.29 19.51 -9.31
C PHE A 10 6.07 19.75 -8.43
N LEU A 11 5.63 21.01 -8.31
CA LEU A 11 4.49 21.42 -7.49
C LEU A 11 3.29 21.78 -8.37
N LEU A 12 2.10 21.62 -7.80
CA LEU A 12 0.87 22.18 -8.36
C LEU A 12 0.99 23.70 -8.48
N ASP A 13 0.52 24.23 -9.62
CA ASP A 13 0.51 25.66 -9.90
C ASP A 13 -0.91 26.21 -9.75
N PRO A 14 -1.17 27.19 -8.85
CA PRO A 14 -2.48 27.80 -8.68
C PRO A 14 -3.01 28.48 -9.96
N GLY A 15 -2.11 28.94 -10.84
CA GLY A 15 -2.48 29.54 -12.12
C GLY A 15 -2.89 28.52 -13.19
N ALA A 16 -2.42 27.27 -13.07
CA ALA A 16 -2.71 26.20 -14.03
C ALA A 16 -3.79 25.22 -13.54
N THR A 17 -3.97 25.14 -12.22
CA THR A 17 -4.84 24.14 -11.57
C THR A 17 -5.97 24.83 -10.84
N ALA A 18 -7.14 24.94 -11.48
CA ALA A 18 -8.25 25.79 -11.01
C ALA A 18 -8.77 25.50 -9.59
N TRP A 19 -8.56 24.29 -9.08
CA TRP A 19 -8.95 23.89 -7.71
C TRP A 19 -7.81 24.03 -6.68
N HIS A 20 -6.60 24.36 -7.12
CA HIS A 20 -5.45 24.61 -6.25
C HIS A 20 -5.40 26.09 -5.88
N SER A 21 -5.43 26.40 -4.60
CA SER A 21 -5.41 27.76 -4.07
C SER A 21 -4.19 28.01 -3.19
N VAL A 22 -3.93 29.29 -2.89
CA VAL A 22 -2.83 29.70 -1.99
C VAL A 22 -2.89 29.03 -0.61
N GLU A 23 -4.07 28.64 -0.14
CA GLU A 23 -4.24 27.91 1.12
C GLU A 23 -3.57 26.53 1.11
N HIS A 24 -3.28 25.98 -0.07
CA HIS A 24 -2.73 24.65 -0.26
C HIS A 24 -1.28 24.65 -0.77
N GLN A 25 -0.64 25.82 -0.82
CA GLN A 25 0.73 25.96 -1.30
C GLN A 25 1.74 25.22 -0.41
N TRP A 26 2.94 24.99 -0.95
CA TRP A 26 4.01 24.31 -0.22
C TRP A 26 4.29 24.93 1.16
N GLY A 27 4.14 24.11 2.20
CA GLY A 27 4.40 24.52 3.58
C GLY A 27 3.29 25.30 4.27
N SER A 28 2.16 25.58 3.61
CA SER A 28 0.93 25.88 4.35
C SER A 28 0.48 24.63 5.10
N GLY A 29 -0.48 24.75 6.00
CA GLY A 29 -0.96 23.59 6.72
C GLY A 29 -2.11 23.87 7.66
N HIS A 30 -2.41 22.87 8.49
CA HIS A 30 -3.49 22.91 9.45
C HIS A 30 -3.12 22.22 10.76
N LEU A 31 -3.80 22.62 11.82
CA LEU A 31 -3.71 22.00 13.13
C LEU A 31 -5.10 21.88 13.78
N VAL A 32 -5.29 20.82 14.56
CA VAL A 32 -6.46 20.57 15.40
C VAL A 32 -5.97 20.39 16.82
N THR A 33 -6.50 21.18 17.75
CA THR A 33 -6.08 21.24 19.15
C THR A 33 -7.26 21.21 20.10
N ASP A 34 -6.98 21.09 21.41
CA ASP A 34 -7.96 21.32 22.48
C ASP A 34 -8.47 22.78 22.54
N ARG A 35 -7.82 23.72 21.84
CA ARG A 35 -8.24 25.13 21.71
C ARG A 35 -8.97 25.44 20.40
N GLY A 36 -9.21 24.44 19.55
CA GLY A 36 -9.85 24.59 18.24
C GLY A 36 -8.96 24.16 17.07
N GLY A 37 -9.46 24.35 15.85
CA GLY A 37 -8.76 24.04 14.61
C GLY A 37 -8.44 25.30 13.81
N ALA A 38 -7.27 25.33 13.16
CA ALA A 38 -6.82 26.47 12.35
C ALA A 38 -5.95 26.04 11.17
N ARG A 39 -5.78 26.95 10.22
CA ARG A 39 -4.85 26.83 9.09
C ARG A 39 -3.81 27.93 9.15
N TRP A 40 -2.63 27.68 8.60
CA TRP A 40 -1.63 28.72 8.33
C TRP A 40 -1.26 28.68 6.85
N HIS A 41 -1.12 29.86 6.24
CA HIS A 41 -0.69 30.00 4.84
C HIS A 41 -0.08 31.39 4.58
N ALA A 42 -0.55 32.42 5.30
CA ALA A 42 0.08 33.74 5.34
C ALA A 42 0.82 33.93 6.68
N PRO A 43 2.12 34.25 6.67
CA PRO A 43 2.87 34.54 7.90
C PRO A 43 2.53 35.92 8.45
N VAL A 44 2.59 36.06 9.78
CA VAL A 44 2.54 37.38 10.44
C VAL A 44 3.88 38.11 10.29
N GLU A 45 4.96 37.35 10.10
CA GLU A 45 6.29 37.88 9.86
C GLU A 45 7.07 36.96 8.93
N LEU A 46 7.75 37.55 7.94
CA LEU A 46 8.62 36.86 7.00
C LEU A 46 9.95 37.61 6.91
N ARG A 47 11.05 36.90 7.16
CA ARG A 47 12.41 37.42 7.09
C ARG A 47 13.24 36.58 6.13
N VAL A 48 14.14 37.25 5.42
CA VAL A 48 15.15 36.60 4.58
C VAL A 48 16.51 37.17 4.98
N VAL A 49 17.35 36.34 5.60
CA VAL A 49 18.66 36.73 6.13
C VAL A 49 19.68 35.71 5.68
N ASP A 50 20.73 36.14 4.98
CA ASP A 50 21.83 35.28 4.53
C ASP A 50 21.38 34.00 3.80
N GLY A 51 20.33 34.09 2.98
CA GLY A 51 19.77 32.96 2.23
C GLY A 51 18.91 32.00 3.06
N VAL A 52 18.68 32.32 4.34
CA VAL A 52 17.72 31.64 5.22
C VAL A 52 16.39 32.37 5.16
N ILE A 53 15.30 31.64 4.95
CA ILE A 53 13.93 32.15 5.01
C ILE A 53 13.34 31.72 6.35
N GLU A 54 12.82 32.68 7.10
CA GLU A 54 12.14 32.47 8.38
C GLU A 54 10.74 33.07 8.30
N ALA A 55 9.72 32.28 8.66
CA ALA A 55 8.33 32.71 8.64
C ALA A 55 7.63 32.31 9.93
N ASP A 56 6.99 33.28 10.58
CA ASP A 56 6.20 33.06 11.78
C ASP A 56 4.71 33.14 11.45
N HIS A 57 3.94 32.19 11.99
CA HIS A 57 2.48 32.19 11.90
C HIS A 57 1.88 32.10 13.31
N THR A 58 0.73 32.74 13.51
CA THR A 58 -0.04 32.65 14.76
C THR A 58 -1.45 32.15 14.47
N PRO A 59 -1.62 30.86 14.13
CA PRO A 59 -2.90 30.30 13.68
C PRO A 59 -3.99 30.29 14.77
N LEU A 60 -3.60 30.26 16.04
CA LEU A 60 -4.48 30.36 17.21
C LEU A 60 -3.81 31.20 18.31
N PRO A 61 -4.59 31.82 19.22
CA PRO A 61 -4.03 32.47 20.39
C PRO A 61 -3.13 31.53 21.21
N GLY A 62 -1.90 31.96 21.47
CA GLY A 62 -0.93 31.17 22.25
C GLY A 62 -0.35 29.96 21.52
N VAL A 63 -0.47 29.91 20.19
CA VAL A 63 0.17 28.90 19.33
C VAL A 63 0.94 29.62 18.22
N ARG A 64 2.24 29.38 18.12
CA ARG A 64 3.08 29.87 17.03
C ARG A 64 3.55 28.72 16.16
N VAL A 65 3.61 28.91 14.85
CA VAL A 65 4.26 27.99 13.91
C VAL A 65 5.43 28.74 13.28
N GLU A 66 6.63 28.26 13.57
CA GLU A 66 7.88 28.82 13.04
C GLU A 66 8.36 27.94 11.90
N VAL A 67 8.57 28.53 10.73
CA VAL A 67 9.08 27.85 9.54
C VAL A 67 10.45 28.41 9.21
N ARG A 68 11.44 27.53 9.09
CA ARG A 68 12.79 27.89 8.68
C ARG A 68 13.20 27.07 7.47
N ARG A 69 13.69 27.74 6.42
CA ARG A 69 14.14 27.12 5.17
C ARG A 69 15.53 27.63 4.80
N PHE A 70 16.41 26.75 4.36
CA PHE A 70 17.71 27.15 3.82
C PHE A 70 18.23 26.08 2.88
N VAL A 71 19.14 26.47 1.99
CA VAL A 71 19.83 25.53 1.09
C VAL A 71 21.25 25.31 1.59
N HIS A 72 21.64 24.05 1.77
CA HIS A 72 23.00 23.67 2.14
C HIS A 72 23.39 22.39 1.42
N GLY A 73 24.62 22.32 0.88
CA GLY A 73 25.08 21.12 0.17
C GLY A 73 24.24 20.73 -1.07
N GLY A 74 23.46 21.65 -1.65
CA GLY A 74 22.54 21.36 -2.75
C GLY A 74 21.20 20.75 -2.32
N LEU A 75 20.94 20.64 -1.01
CA LEU A 75 19.68 20.20 -0.43
C LEU A 75 18.90 21.40 0.12
N LEU A 76 17.57 21.37 -0.03
CA LEU A 76 16.68 22.28 0.68
C LEU A 76 16.33 21.64 2.03
N HIS A 77 16.69 22.30 3.11
CA HIS A 77 16.33 21.92 4.47
C HIS A 77 15.14 22.76 4.92
N GLU A 78 14.11 22.11 5.46
CA GLU A 78 12.97 22.79 6.04
C GLU A 78 12.68 22.27 7.43
N ARG A 79 12.33 23.19 8.33
CA ARG A 79 11.93 22.90 9.71
C ARG A 79 10.66 23.67 10.05
N TYR A 80 9.70 22.95 10.61
CA TYR A 80 8.42 23.46 11.10
C TYR A 80 8.36 23.20 12.60
N SER A 81 8.25 24.24 13.42
CA SER A 81 8.14 24.13 14.88
C SER A 81 6.80 24.69 15.35
N VAL A 82 5.94 23.85 15.93
CA VAL A 82 4.70 24.30 16.58
C VAL A 82 5.00 24.56 18.05
N VAL A 83 4.96 25.81 18.47
CA VAL A 83 5.34 26.29 19.80
C VAL A 83 4.09 26.67 20.60
N ASN A 84 3.99 26.18 21.83
CA ASN A 84 2.98 26.63 22.78
C ASN A 84 3.45 27.90 23.49
N SER A 85 3.04 29.07 23.00
CA SER A 85 3.41 30.37 23.59
C SER A 85 2.46 30.83 24.70
N ALA A 86 1.44 30.04 25.04
CA ALA A 86 0.55 30.31 26.17
C ALA A 86 1.16 29.87 27.51
N SER A 87 0.52 30.28 28.61
CA SER A 87 0.84 29.84 29.97
C SER A 87 0.19 28.52 30.38
N THR A 88 -0.62 27.91 29.51
CA THR A 88 -1.30 26.62 29.76
C THR A 88 -0.81 25.56 28.78
N PRO A 89 -0.88 24.25 29.12
CA PRO A 89 -0.56 23.18 28.18
C PRO A 89 -1.41 23.22 26.90
N LEU A 90 -0.88 22.66 25.82
CA LEU A 90 -1.53 22.54 24.52
C LEU A 90 -1.59 21.07 24.11
N THR A 91 -2.75 20.61 23.67
CA THR A 91 -2.92 19.28 23.09
C THR A 91 -3.16 19.40 21.59
N ILE A 92 -2.36 18.75 20.76
CA ILE A 92 -2.51 18.70 19.30
C ILE A 92 -2.91 17.27 18.89
N THR A 93 -4.04 17.15 18.19
CA THR A 93 -4.63 15.89 17.72
C THR A 93 -4.72 15.80 16.20
N GLY A 94 -4.42 16.89 15.49
CA GLY A 94 -4.23 16.92 14.05
C GLY A 94 -3.14 17.93 13.70
N LEU A 95 -2.18 17.55 12.85
CA LEU A 95 -1.15 18.44 12.34
C LEU A 95 -0.72 17.95 10.96
N GLY A 96 -0.94 18.78 9.94
CA GLY A 96 -0.61 18.45 8.56
C GLY A 96 0.01 19.60 7.80
N ILE A 97 1.06 19.31 7.03
CA ILE A 97 1.78 20.27 6.20
C ILE A 97 1.56 19.92 4.72
N GLN A 98 1.17 20.91 3.92
CA GLN A 98 0.90 20.75 2.50
C GLN A 98 2.18 20.54 1.71
N THR A 99 2.20 19.49 0.90
CA THR A 99 3.31 19.08 0.02
C THR A 99 2.77 18.85 -1.38
N PRO A 100 2.26 19.90 -2.08
CA PRO A 100 1.41 19.75 -3.27
C PRO A 100 2.22 19.34 -4.51
N PHE A 101 2.81 18.14 -4.51
CA PHE A 101 3.48 17.59 -5.67
C PHE A 101 2.49 17.43 -6.83
N GLY A 102 2.95 17.70 -8.05
CA GLY A 102 2.15 17.66 -9.27
C GLY A 102 1.82 16.24 -9.73
N ASP A 103 1.22 15.41 -8.88
CA ASP A 103 0.76 14.07 -9.24
C ASP A 103 -0.62 14.16 -9.92
N LEU A 104 -0.60 14.52 -11.22
CA LEU A 104 -1.80 14.75 -12.01
C LEU A 104 -1.74 14.00 -13.35
N TYR A 105 -2.86 13.38 -13.69
CA TYR A 105 -3.03 12.64 -14.94
C TYR A 105 -4.03 13.32 -15.88
N ASP A 106 -3.67 14.51 -16.40
CA ASP A 106 -4.54 15.30 -17.30
C ASP A 106 -4.49 14.80 -18.76
N GLY A 107 -3.37 14.22 -19.18
CA GLY A 107 -3.20 13.55 -20.47
C GLY A 107 -1.83 12.88 -20.55
N ALA A 108 -1.71 11.80 -21.33
CA ALA A 108 -0.52 10.95 -21.34
C ALA A 108 0.79 11.72 -21.60
N GLU A 109 0.81 12.62 -22.59
CA GLU A 109 1.98 13.44 -22.92
C GLU A 109 2.39 14.34 -21.75
N ARG A 110 1.44 15.10 -21.19
CA ARG A 110 1.71 16.00 -20.07
C ARG A 110 2.07 15.27 -18.79
N SER A 111 1.47 14.10 -18.56
CA SER A 111 1.83 13.26 -17.41
C SER A 111 3.25 12.72 -17.52
N LEU A 112 3.67 12.28 -18.70
CA LEU A 112 5.04 11.84 -18.94
C LEU A 112 6.06 12.98 -18.79
N ASP A 113 5.71 14.18 -19.26
CA ASP A 113 6.57 15.36 -19.20
C ASP A 113 6.67 15.94 -17.76
N ARG A 114 5.55 16.01 -17.04
CA ARG A 114 5.44 16.86 -15.84
C ARG A 114 5.00 16.15 -14.57
N ALA A 115 4.17 15.11 -14.66
CA ALA A 115 3.59 14.53 -13.46
C ALA A 115 4.67 13.95 -12.56
N VAL A 116 4.54 14.20 -11.27
CA VAL A 116 5.38 13.55 -10.26
C VAL A 116 4.63 12.30 -9.84
N GLN A 117 5.11 11.12 -10.23
CA GLN A 117 4.54 9.86 -9.74
C GLN A 117 4.88 9.72 -8.26
N ASN A 118 3.92 10.02 -7.39
CA ASN A 118 4.03 9.79 -5.96
C ASN A 118 2.92 8.82 -5.55
N SER A 119 3.29 7.54 -5.45
CA SER A 119 2.43 6.34 -5.47
C SER A 119 1.36 6.17 -4.36
N LEU A 120 0.84 7.24 -3.75
CA LEU A 120 -0.14 7.14 -2.65
C LEU A 120 -1.52 7.74 -2.96
N SER A 121 -1.76 8.34 -4.14
CA SER A 121 -3.09 8.85 -4.49
C SER A 121 -3.35 8.97 -5.99
N ASP A 122 -4.14 8.05 -6.57
CA ASP A 122 -4.83 8.25 -7.86
C ASP A 122 -5.96 9.31 -7.78
N ALA A 123 -6.17 9.92 -6.60
CA ALA A 123 -7.19 10.92 -6.39
C ALA A 123 -6.65 12.34 -6.60
N ARG A 124 -7.42 13.12 -7.37
CA ARG A 124 -7.33 14.58 -7.43
C ARG A 124 -7.30 15.13 -6.00
N GLY A 125 -6.18 15.65 -5.55
CA GLY A 125 -6.05 16.10 -4.17
C GLY A 125 -4.71 16.76 -3.86
N HIS A 126 -4.68 17.50 -2.76
CA HIS A 126 -3.45 18.02 -2.18
C HIS A 126 -2.83 16.93 -1.32
N LEU A 127 -1.55 16.66 -1.52
CA LEU A 127 -0.80 15.77 -0.65
C LEU A 127 -0.43 16.52 0.64
N VAL A 128 -0.70 15.88 1.77
CA VAL A 128 -0.44 16.43 3.10
C VAL A 128 0.44 15.46 3.86
N LEU A 129 1.58 15.93 4.36
CA LEU A 129 2.32 15.19 5.36
C LEU A 129 1.60 15.34 6.71
N LEU A 130 0.97 14.27 7.16
CA LEU A 130 0.28 14.22 8.45
C LEU A 130 1.24 13.77 9.54
N VAL A 131 1.62 14.69 10.42
CA VAL A 131 2.39 14.41 11.64
C VAL A 131 1.53 13.63 12.63
N THR A 132 0.27 14.03 12.75
CA THR A 132 -0.77 13.27 13.42
C THR A 132 -2.13 13.56 12.78
N ASP A 133 -2.99 12.55 12.74
CA ASP A 133 -4.40 12.65 12.33
C ASP A 133 -5.31 11.97 13.37
N GLN A 134 -4.89 12.01 14.63
CA GLN A 134 -5.56 11.34 15.73
C GLN A 134 -7.04 11.75 15.87
N ALA A 135 -7.35 13.03 15.61
CA ALA A 135 -8.71 13.55 15.71
C ALA A 135 -9.68 12.88 14.72
N ARG A 136 -9.20 12.51 13.53
CA ARG A 136 -10.03 11.94 12.45
C ARG A 136 -9.95 10.42 12.39
N ASN A 137 -8.76 9.86 12.58
CA ASN A 137 -8.51 8.44 12.45
C ASN A 137 -7.49 7.97 13.51
N PRO A 138 -7.91 7.86 14.78
CA PRO A 138 -7.02 7.57 15.90
C PRO A 138 -6.29 6.23 15.76
N GLU A 139 -6.93 5.25 15.12
CA GLU A 139 -6.40 3.89 14.94
C GLU A 139 -5.54 3.72 13.68
N ALA A 140 -5.38 4.77 12.86
CA ALA A 140 -4.59 4.67 11.64
C ALA A 140 -3.12 4.35 11.96
N PHE A 141 -2.55 3.38 11.21
CA PHE A 141 -1.14 2.96 11.31
C PHE A 141 -0.73 2.54 12.74
N GLY A 142 -1.57 1.75 13.39
CA GLY A 142 -1.32 1.23 14.74
C GLY A 142 -1.41 2.28 15.85
N GLY A 143 -2.13 3.38 15.59
CA GLY A 143 -2.36 4.46 16.54
C GLY A 143 -1.62 5.76 16.16
N ARG A 144 -2.34 6.88 16.20
CA ARG A 144 -1.78 8.22 15.95
C ARG A 144 -1.39 8.93 17.26
N PRO A 145 -0.21 9.58 17.32
CA PRO A 145 0.23 10.24 18.54
C PRO A 145 -0.64 11.47 18.86
N VAL A 146 -0.91 11.69 20.14
CA VAL A 146 -1.41 12.97 20.66
C VAL A 146 -0.22 13.77 21.15
N LEU A 147 0.07 14.92 20.54
CA LEU A 147 1.20 15.75 20.95
C LEU A 147 0.74 16.64 22.11
N ARG A 148 1.47 16.61 23.23
CA ARG A 148 1.20 17.46 24.39
C ARG A 148 2.40 18.36 24.62
N LEU A 149 2.19 19.67 24.62
CA LEU A 149 3.22 20.67 24.78
C LEU A 149 2.93 21.50 26.04
N ALA A 150 3.85 21.49 27.00
CA ALA A 150 3.83 22.41 28.12
C ALA A 150 4.07 23.87 27.64
N PRO A 151 3.82 24.88 28.48
CA PRO A 151 4.18 26.27 28.17
C PRO A 151 5.64 26.42 27.73
N GLY A 152 5.86 27.03 26.57
CA GLY A 152 7.19 27.24 25.97
C GLY A 152 7.74 26.05 25.19
N GLU A 153 7.12 24.86 25.25
CA GLU A 153 7.58 23.69 24.49
C GLU A 153 7.18 23.75 23.02
N ALA A 154 7.90 22.98 22.20
CA ALA A 154 7.67 22.89 20.76
C ALA A 154 7.70 21.45 20.24
N ALA A 155 6.80 21.13 19.31
CA ALA A 155 6.91 19.96 18.44
C ALA A 155 7.54 20.36 17.11
N THR A 156 8.58 19.65 16.68
CA THR A 156 9.31 19.96 15.45
C THR A 156 9.18 18.85 14.43
N VAL A 157 8.93 19.24 13.18
CA VAL A 157 9.09 18.38 12.00
C VAL A 157 10.13 19.00 11.09
N ALA A 158 11.05 18.19 10.60
CA ALA A 158 12.07 18.62 9.67
C ALA A 158 12.23 17.58 8.56
N TRP A 159 12.61 18.06 7.38
CA TRP A 159 12.91 17.20 6.25
C TRP A 159 13.94 17.87 5.33
N GLU A 160 14.45 17.06 4.40
CA GLU A 160 15.40 17.48 3.37
C GLU A 160 14.83 17.14 2.00
N LEU A 161 15.00 18.04 1.05
CA LEU A 161 14.67 17.81 -0.35
C LEU A 161 15.95 17.83 -1.17
N GLY A 162 16.15 16.75 -1.92
CA GLY A 162 17.24 16.60 -2.88
C GLY A 162 16.73 16.13 -4.23
N TRP A 163 17.53 16.38 -5.26
CA TRP A 163 17.27 15.94 -6.63
C TRP A 163 18.30 14.88 -7.00
N TYR A 164 17.81 13.71 -7.38
CA TYR A 164 18.63 12.52 -7.60
C TYR A 164 18.45 12.04 -9.03
N ALA A 165 19.53 11.53 -9.64
CA ALA A 165 19.48 11.02 -11.01
C ALA A 165 18.79 9.66 -11.10
N SER A 166 18.72 8.92 -9.99
CA SER A 166 18.12 7.60 -9.90
C SER A 166 17.51 7.34 -8.51
N VAL A 167 16.66 6.31 -8.43
CA VAL A 167 16.15 5.82 -7.15
C VAL A 167 17.28 5.28 -6.27
N ASP A 168 18.29 4.64 -6.86
CA ASP A 168 19.44 4.12 -6.12
C ASP A 168 20.26 5.25 -5.48
N ASP A 169 20.49 6.36 -6.20
CA ASP A 169 21.16 7.54 -5.65
C ASP A 169 20.35 8.18 -4.52
N PHE A 170 19.03 8.27 -4.68
CA PHE A 170 18.12 8.74 -3.63
C PHE A 170 18.22 7.83 -2.39
N THR A 171 18.08 6.52 -2.56
CA THR A 171 18.16 5.55 -1.46
C THR A 171 19.51 5.60 -0.76
N ALA A 172 20.62 5.70 -1.51
CA ALA A 172 21.97 5.79 -0.94
C ALA A 172 22.20 7.09 -0.14
N ALA A 173 21.47 8.16 -0.46
CA ALA A 173 21.52 9.41 0.28
C ALA A 173 20.61 9.43 1.52
N THR A 174 19.73 8.44 1.70
CA THR A 174 18.89 8.33 2.89
C THR A 174 19.57 7.54 4.00
N THR A 175 19.18 7.82 5.25
CA THR A 175 19.56 7.01 6.43
C THR A 175 18.29 6.40 7.03
N PRO A 176 17.78 5.28 6.48
CA PRO A 176 16.55 4.67 6.99
C PRO A 176 16.76 4.16 8.43
N PRO A 177 15.75 4.30 9.32
CA PRO A 177 15.86 3.86 10.71
C PRO A 177 15.93 2.33 10.86
N ALA A 178 15.54 1.59 9.80
CA ALA A 178 15.60 0.14 9.77
C ALA A 178 15.63 -0.41 8.33
N ALA A 179 16.13 -1.64 8.17
CA ALA A 179 16.02 -2.45 6.96
C ALA A 179 15.28 -3.75 7.26
N PHE A 180 14.39 -4.17 6.34
CA PHE A 180 13.55 -5.35 6.51
C PHE A 180 13.87 -6.38 5.43
N SER A 181 13.96 -7.66 5.81
CA SER A 181 14.07 -8.75 4.82
C SER A 181 12.80 -8.92 4.00
N ALA A 182 11.64 -8.56 4.55
CA ALA A 182 10.33 -8.55 3.91
C ALA A 182 9.34 -7.70 4.73
N TYR A 183 8.29 -7.19 4.09
CA TYR A 183 7.17 -6.51 4.77
C TYR A 183 6.01 -7.44 5.14
N ALA A 184 6.10 -8.70 4.70
CA ALA A 184 5.12 -9.72 5.03
C ALA A 184 5.80 -11.10 5.18
N ALA A 185 5.32 -11.89 6.12
CA ALA A 185 5.74 -13.27 6.32
C ALA A 185 4.56 -14.16 6.71
N GLN A 186 4.68 -15.47 6.55
CA GLN A 186 3.68 -16.37 7.11
C GLN A 186 3.71 -16.32 8.65
N VAL A 187 2.57 -16.52 9.29
CA VAL A 187 2.47 -16.67 10.75
C VAL A 187 3.51 -17.68 11.24
N GLY A 188 4.24 -17.32 12.30
CA GLY A 188 5.33 -18.11 12.86
C GLY A 188 6.66 -18.00 12.11
N GLN A 189 6.71 -17.52 10.86
CA GLN A 189 7.98 -17.26 10.14
C GLN A 189 8.57 -15.90 10.54
N PRO A 190 9.90 -15.76 10.60
CA PRO A 190 10.51 -14.51 11.02
C PRO A 190 10.62 -13.53 9.85
N ILE A 191 10.42 -12.26 10.16
CA ILE A 191 10.98 -11.14 9.39
C ILE A 191 12.27 -10.73 10.09
N VAL A 192 13.37 -10.63 9.34
CA VAL A 192 14.63 -10.10 9.85
C VAL A 192 14.59 -8.58 9.71
N VAL A 193 14.91 -7.89 10.81
CA VAL A 193 14.92 -6.43 10.90
C VAL A 193 16.29 -5.99 11.38
N GLU A 194 16.94 -5.14 10.59
CA GLU A 194 18.18 -4.46 10.96
C GLU A 194 17.82 -3.07 11.48
N ALA A 195 18.07 -2.80 12.76
CA ALA A 195 17.74 -1.52 13.40
C ALA A 195 18.50 -1.37 14.73
N PRO A 196 18.64 -0.16 15.30
CA PRO A 196 19.22 0.02 16.63
C PRO A 196 18.40 -0.67 17.74
N SER A 197 17.07 -0.65 17.62
CA SER A 197 16.13 -1.31 18.52
C SER A 197 14.85 -1.67 17.75
N VAL A 198 14.17 -2.72 18.19
CA VAL A 198 12.86 -3.13 17.66
C VAL A 198 11.97 -3.55 18.83
N SER A 199 10.74 -3.07 18.85
CA SER A 199 9.70 -3.53 19.78
C SER A 199 8.33 -3.50 19.10
N SER A 200 7.32 -4.08 19.75
CA SER A 200 5.93 -4.01 19.32
C SER A 200 5.03 -3.80 20.53
N PRO A 201 4.01 -2.93 20.45
CA PRO A 201 3.01 -2.81 21.50
C PRO A 201 2.03 -4.00 21.52
N ASP A 202 1.99 -4.85 20.49
CA ASP A 202 1.12 -6.02 20.43
C ASP A 202 1.79 -7.24 21.08
N SER A 203 1.17 -7.76 22.14
CA SER A 203 1.66 -8.96 22.86
C SER A 203 1.67 -10.25 22.03
N GLY A 204 1.00 -10.27 20.87
CA GLY A 204 1.03 -11.35 19.91
C GLY A 204 2.28 -11.36 19.01
N VAL A 205 3.13 -10.35 19.12
CA VAL A 205 4.40 -10.23 18.41
C VAL A 205 5.56 -10.59 19.33
N THR A 206 6.44 -11.47 18.85
CA THR A 206 7.70 -11.81 19.51
C THR A 206 8.84 -11.15 18.76
N VAL A 207 9.66 -10.38 19.48
CA VAL A 207 10.87 -9.75 18.96
C VAL A 207 12.08 -10.39 19.66
N GLU A 208 12.89 -11.12 18.91
CA GLU A 208 14.09 -11.80 19.40
C GLU A 208 15.33 -11.09 18.86
N ARG A 209 16.26 -10.68 19.73
CA ARG A 209 17.56 -10.13 19.30
C ARG A 209 18.46 -11.29 18.88
N ALA A 210 18.75 -11.38 17.58
CA ALA A 210 19.62 -12.41 17.02
C ALA A 210 21.11 -12.05 17.15
N ALA A 211 21.43 -10.78 16.95
CA ALA A 211 22.76 -10.19 17.13
C ALA A 211 22.60 -8.68 17.41
N GLU A 212 23.71 -7.99 17.64
CA GLU A 212 23.67 -6.52 17.70
C GLU A 212 23.16 -5.94 16.38
N GLY A 213 22.19 -5.02 16.48
CA GLY A 213 21.52 -4.42 15.34
C GLY A 213 20.56 -5.33 14.58
N HIS A 214 20.39 -6.60 14.95
CA HIS A 214 19.63 -7.58 14.17
C HIS A 214 18.57 -8.30 15.00
N TYR A 215 17.32 -8.23 14.53
CA TYR A 215 16.14 -8.74 15.22
C TYR A 215 15.36 -9.71 14.33
N ARG A 216 14.74 -10.71 14.95
CA ARG A 216 13.75 -11.59 14.32
C ARG A 216 12.38 -11.28 14.90
N VAL A 217 11.49 -10.82 14.05
CA VAL A 217 10.10 -10.48 14.42
C VAL A 217 9.19 -11.60 13.93
N ARG A 218 8.36 -12.14 14.82
CA ARG A 218 7.35 -13.16 14.51
C ARG A 218 6.01 -12.76 15.10
N ALA A 219 4.92 -13.17 14.46
CA ALA A 219 3.60 -13.16 15.10
C ALA A 219 2.99 -14.55 15.07
N SER A 220 2.19 -14.86 16.09
CA SER A 220 1.46 -16.14 16.23
C SER A 220 0.07 -16.11 15.60
N ARG A 221 -0.40 -14.93 15.18
CA ARG A 221 -1.73 -14.72 14.62
C ARG A 221 -1.63 -13.99 13.29
N HIS A 222 -2.64 -14.23 12.45
CA HIS A 222 -2.81 -13.51 11.20
C HIS A 222 -3.18 -12.06 11.48
N GLY A 223 -2.43 -11.12 10.91
CA GLY A 223 -2.74 -9.70 11.07
C GLY A 223 -1.60 -8.78 10.63
N THR A 224 -1.92 -7.49 10.61
CA THR A 224 -0.95 -6.41 10.47
C THR A 224 -0.59 -5.93 11.87
N TYR A 225 0.71 -5.81 12.16
CA TYR A 225 1.20 -5.48 13.49
C TYR A 225 2.11 -4.26 13.46
N PRO A 226 1.92 -3.29 14.38
CA PRO A 226 2.82 -2.16 14.52
C PRO A 226 4.16 -2.58 15.11
N LEU A 227 5.23 -1.96 14.61
CA LEU A 227 6.61 -2.11 15.08
C LEU A 227 7.20 -0.74 15.36
N ASP A 228 7.78 -0.59 16.54
CA ASP A 228 8.57 0.57 16.94
C ASP A 228 10.06 0.29 16.68
N LEU A 229 10.75 1.26 16.07
CA LEU A 229 12.08 1.12 15.48
C LEU A 229 12.99 2.28 15.93
N GLY A 230 14.11 1.94 16.58
CA GLY A 230 15.12 2.92 16.97
C GLY A 230 14.54 4.09 17.77
N ASP A 231 14.98 5.31 17.42
CA ASP A 231 14.64 6.55 18.10
C ASP A 231 13.32 7.16 17.57
N GLY A 232 12.23 6.39 17.65
CA GLY A 232 10.87 6.88 17.45
C GLY A 232 10.27 6.67 16.06
N ALA A 233 10.89 5.87 15.19
CA ALA A 233 10.25 5.45 13.95
C ALA A 233 9.23 4.34 14.22
N ARG A 234 8.15 4.30 13.44
CA ARG A 234 7.09 3.29 13.52
C ARG A 234 6.68 2.82 12.14
N THR A 235 6.42 1.53 12.00
CA THR A 235 5.88 0.92 10.78
C THR A 235 4.95 -0.23 11.11
N GLU A 236 4.42 -0.92 10.09
CA GLU A 236 3.61 -2.12 10.25
C GLU A 236 4.16 -3.27 9.40
N ALA A 237 4.03 -4.51 9.91
CA ALA A 237 4.36 -5.72 9.17
C ALA A 237 3.18 -6.70 9.13
N LEU A 238 2.97 -7.34 8.00
CA LEU A 238 1.88 -8.31 7.80
C LEU A 238 2.36 -9.74 8.09
N PHE A 239 1.76 -10.40 9.09
CA PHE A 239 1.90 -11.83 9.28
C PHE A 239 0.66 -12.55 8.73
N HIS A 240 0.81 -13.29 7.64
CA HIS A 240 -0.30 -13.87 6.90
C HIS A 240 -0.45 -15.38 7.10
N LEU A 241 -1.68 -15.91 6.97
CA LEU A 241 -1.86 -17.37 6.87
C LEU A 241 -1.21 -17.88 5.57
N PRO A 242 -0.89 -19.18 5.46
CA PRO A 242 -0.47 -19.77 4.19
C PRO A 242 -1.45 -19.40 3.06
N LEU A 243 -0.93 -19.08 1.88
CA LEU A 243 -1.74 -18.58 0.76
C LEU A 243 -2.92 -19.50 0.43
N GLU A 244 -2.69 -20.81 0.44
CA GLU A 244 -3.73 -21.81 0.19
C GLU A 244 -4.90 -21.71 1.18
N GLU A 245 -4.61 -21.50 2.47
CA GLU A 245 -5.62 -21.31 3.51
C GLU A 245 -6.37 -19.98 3.34
N VAL A 246 -5.68 -18.90 2.99
CA VAL A 246 -6.31 -17.61 2.67
C VAL A 246 -7.29 -17.78 1.50
N VAL A 247 -6.87 -18.45 0.43
CA VAL A 247 -7.69 -18.72 -0.76
C VAL A 247 -8.90 -19.59 -0.40
N ARG A 248 -8.70 -20.67 0.36
CA ARG A 248 -9.80 -21.56 0.82
C ARG A 248 -10.84 -20.79 1.63
N ARG A 249 -10.41 -19.99 2.61
CA ARG A 249 -11.32 -19.14 3.41
C ARG A 249 -12.05 -18.12 2.54
N ARG A 250 -11.36 -17.50 1.58
CA ARG A 250 -11.96 -16.52 0.67
C ARG A 250 -13.00 -17.17 -0.24
N VAL A 251 -12.72 -18.35 -0.80
CA VAL A 251 -13.68 -19.12 -1.59
C VAL A 251 -14.91 -19.47 -0.75
N ALA A 252 -14.71 -20.02 0.46
CA ALA A 252 -15.81 -20.34 1.37
C ALA A 252 -16.66 -19.10 1.74
N TYR A 253 -16.01 -17.95 1.93
CA TYR A 253 -16.71 -16.69 2.18
C TYR A 253 -17.55 -16.26 0.96
N ILE A 254 -16.99 -16.31 -0.25
CA ILE A 254 -17.70 -15.95 -1.48
C ILE A 254 -18.93 -16.85 -1.67
N THR A 255 -18.76 -18.16 -1.54
CA THR A 255 -19.85 -19.12 -1.77
C THR A 255 -20.97 -19.00 -0.74
N ARG A 256 -20.63 -18.64 0.50
CA ARG A 256 -21.59 -18.44 1.59
C ARG A 256 -22.31 -17.10 1.52
N ASN A 257 -21.55 -16.01 1.35
CA ASN A 257 -22.04 -14.65 1.66
C ASN A 257 -22.21 -13.75 0.44
N GLN A 258 -21.60 -14.07 -0.70
CA GLN A 258 -21.57 -13.16 -1.86
C GLN A 258 -22.35 -13.68 -3.05
N ARG A 259 -23.39 -14.45 -2.79
CA ARG A 259 -24.34 -14.93 -3.79
C ARG A 259 -25.69 -14.30 -3.55
N ALA A 260 -26.32 -13.82 -4.61
CA ALA A 260 -27.63 -13.16 -4.55
C ALA A 260 -28.80 -14.16 -4.46
N ARG A 261 -28.76 -15.09 -3.50
CA ARG A 261 -29.69 -16.22 -3.38
C ARG A 261 -31.15 -15.80 -3.22
N GLU A 262 -31.37 -14.59 -2.75
CA GLU A 262 -32.66 -13.93 -2.61
C GLU A 262 -33.33 -13.56 -3.94
N ARG A 263 -32.56 -13.49 -5.03
CA ARG A 263 -33.07 -13.07 -6.34
C ARG A 263 -33.67 -14.27 -7.10
N PRO A 264 -34.72 -14.06 -7.93
CA PRO A 264 -35.39 -15.16 -8.61
C PRO A 264 -34.58 -15.73 -9.79
N GLY A 265 -34.79 -17.00 -10.10
CA GLY A 265 -34.30 -17.64 -11.33
C GLY A 265 -32.79 -17.56 -11.49
N LEU A 266 -32.33 -17.19 -12.70
CA LEU A 266 -30.90 -17.08 -12.99
C LEU A 266 -30.19 -15.99 -12.19
N LEU A 267 -30.90 -14.95 -11.75
CA LEU A 267 -30.34 -13.88 -10.92
C LEU A 267 -29.82 -14.40 -9.57
N ALA A 268 -30.34 -15.55 -9.08
CA ALA A 268 -29.87 -16.21 -7.86
C ALA A 268 -28.40 -16.67 -7.92
N HIS A 269 -27.85 -16.76 -9.13
CA HIS A 269 -26.47 -17.18 -9.39
C HIS A 269 -25.49 -16.01 -9.52
N ALA A 270 -25.97 -14.77 -9.43
CA ALA A 270 -25.10 -13.59 -9.41
C ALA A 270 -24.16 -13.61 -8.20
N PHE A 271 -22.90 -13.22 -8.43
CA PHE A 271 -21.99 -12.86 -7.35
C PHE A 271 -22.06 -11.36 -7.11
N VAL A 272 -22.20 -10.93 -5.85
CA VAL A 272 -22.54 -9.55 -5.50
C VAL A 272 -21.64 -8.97 -4.41
N PRO A 273 -21.51 -7.63 -4.34
CA PRO A 273 -20.98 -6.97 -3.15
C PRO A 273 -21.79 -7.32 -1.90
N VAL A 274 -21.11 -7.34 -0.76
CA VAL A 274 -21.71 -7.56 0.57
C VAL A 274 -21.22 -6.45 1.49
N ASP A 275 -22.10 -5.89 2.31
CA ASP A 275 -21.67 -5.05 3.43
C ASP A 275 -21.16 -5.99 4.53
N THR A 276 -19.85 -5.98 4.78
CA THR A 276 -19.23 -6.89 5.74
C THR A 276 -19.61 -6.61 7.19
N ARG A 277 -20.22 -5.46 7.50
CA ARG A 277 -20.69 -5.11 8.85
C ARG A 277 -22.05 -5.74 9.15
N THR A 278 -22.91 -5.81 8.14
CA THR A 278 -24.29 -6.33 8.28
C THR A 278 -24.44 -7.74 7.72
N GLY A 279 -23.50 -8.20 6.89
CA GLY A 279 -23.59 -9.46 6.15
C GLY A 279 -24.60 -9.43 5.00
N LEU A 280 -25.22 -8.29 4.72
CA LEU A 280 -26.26 -8.17 3.70
C LEU A 280 -25.66 -8.04 2.31
N THR A 281 -26.17 -8.83 1.37
CA THR A 281 -25.91 -8.63 -0.05
C THR A 281 -26.49 -7.30 -0.49
N GLN A 282 -25.73 -6.52 -1.27
CA GLN A 282 -26.31 -5.32 -1.83
C GLN A 282 -27.23 -5.71 -2.99
N SER A 283 -28.53 -5.45 -2.83
CA SER A 283 -29.43 -5.29 -3.95
C SER A 283 -28.93 -4.10 -4.74
N THR A 284 -28.64 -4.34 -6.03
CA THR A 284 -28.26 -3.35 -7.06
C THR A 284 -28.53 -1.91 -6.67
N ASN A 285 -27.45 -1.16 -6.41
CA ASN A 285 -27.55 0.28 -6.23
C ASN A 285 -27.46 0.96 -7.61
N GLY A 286 -27.96 2.19 -7.74
CA GLY A 286 -27.90 2.95 -9.00
C GLY A 286 -26.49 3.32 -9.44
N TRP A 287 -25.44 2.88 -8.73
CA TRP A 287 -24.05 3.13 -9.06
C TRP A 287 -23.44 1.92 -9.78
N SER A 288 -23.06 2.13 -11.03
CA SER A 288 -22.58 1.08 -11.94
C SER A 288 -21.34 0.30 -11.48
N ASP A 289 -20.60 0.81 -10.48
CA ASP A 289 -19.40 0.16 -9.97
C ASP A 289 -19.70 -0.84 -8.84
N TRP A 290 -20.97 -0.97 -8.45
CA TRP A 290 -21.45 -1.89 -7.39
C TRP A 290 -22.49 -2.90 -7.90
N THR A 291 -22.38 -3.27 -9.17
CA THR A 291 -23.26 -4.25 -9.85
C THR A 291 -22.84 -5.70 -9.60
N ASP A 292 -23.62 -6.65 -10.13
CA ASP A 292 -23.30 -8.09 -10.23
C ASP A 292 -22.49 -8.49 -11.48
N GLY A 293 -22.08 -7.51 -12.29
CA GLY A 293 -21.20 -7.69 -13.43
C GLY A 293 -19.86 -6.96 -13.24
N SER A 294 -19.24 -6.55 -14.35
CA SER A 294 -17.95 -5.84 -14.34
C SER A 294 -16.92 -6.58 -13.47
N GLU A 295 -16.27 -5.91 -12.52
CA GLU A 295 -15.21 -6.45 -11.67
C GLU A 295 -15.65 -7.63 -10.79
N ARG A 296 -16.95 -7.85 -10.55
CA ARG A 296 -17.44 -9.01 -9.75
C ARG A 296 -17.12 -10.35 -10.40
N ILE A 297 -16.79 -10.39 -11.68
CA ILE A 297 -16.27 -11.58 -12.37
C ILE A 297 -14.97 -12.12 -11.77
N ALA A 298 -14.23 -11.32 -11.00
CA ALA A 298 -13.07 -11.80 -10.25
C ALA A 298 -13.43 -12.96 -9.30
N MET A 299 -14.65 -12.97 -8.75
CA MET A 299 -15.11 -14.06 -7.86
C MET A 299 -15.23 -15.42 -8.57
N PRO A 300 -16.01 -15.58 -9.66
CA PRO A 300 -16.06 -16.85 -10.37
C PRO A 300 -14.72 -17.24 -10.99
N LEU A 301 -13.88 -16.29 -11.42
CA LEU A 301 -12.51 -16.56 -11.86
C LEU A 301 -11.65 -17.13 -10.73
N LEU A 302 -11.72 -16.58 -9.52
CA LEU A 302 -11.03 -17.11 -8.34
C LEU A 302 -11.50 -18.52 -7.98
N LEU A 303 -12.82 -18.75 -7.97
CA LEU A 303 -13.40 -20.08 -7.70
C LEU A 303 -12.89 -21.12 -8.70
N GLN A 304 -12.90 -20.78 -10.00
CA GLN A 304 -12.38 -21.64 -11.05
C GLN A 304 -10.87 -21.91 -10.88
N ALA A 305 -10.09 -20.87 -10.59
CA ALA A 305 -8.66 -20.97 -10.36
C ALA A 305 -8.31 -21.82 -9.11
N ALA A 306 -9.13 -21.75 -8.06
CA ALA A 306 -8.96 -22.52 -6.83
C ALA A 306 -9.31 -24.00 -7.04
N ALA A 307 -10.42 -24.30 -7.72
CA ALA A 307 -10.80 -25.66 -8.05
C ALA A 307 -9.78 -26.33 -8.98
N ALA A 308 -9.30 -25.63 -10.00
CA ALA A 308 -8.29 -26.14 -10.93
C ALA A 308 -6.93 -26.44 -10.27
N ARG A 309 -6.64 -25.81 -9.12
CA ARG A 309 -5.40 -26.01 -8.34
C ARG A 309 -5.58 -26.97 -7.16
N GLY A 310 -6.76 -27.57 -6.99
CA GLY A 310 -7.05 -28.47 -5.86
C GLY A 310 -7.19 -27.77 -4.51
N VAL A 311 -7.31 -26.43 -4.49
CA VAL A 311 -7.48 -25.65 -3.24
C VAL A 311 -8.94 -25.65 -2.78
N ALA A 312 -9.87 -25.84 -3.72
CA ALA A 312 -11.30 -25.98 -3.46
C ALA A 312 -11.82 -27.25 -4.15
N ASP A 313 -12.81 -27.89 -3.54
CA ASP A 313 -13.44 -29.10 -4.05
C ASP A 313 -14.22 -28.81 -5.35
N PRO A 314 -13.80 -29.37 -6.50
CA PRO A 314 -14.49 -29.16 -7.77
C PRO A 314 -15.96 -29.59 -7.73
N GLU A 315 -16.32 -30.64 -6.99
CA GLU A 315 -17.71 -31.12 -6.91
C GLU A 315 -18.65 -30.08 -6.28
N GLN A 316 -18.12 -29.27 -5.36
CA GLN A 316 -18.86 -28.17 -4.75
C GLN A 316 -18.83 -26.90 -5.59
N ILE A 317 -17.72 -26.64 -6.29
CA ILE A 317 -17.51 -25.39 -7.03
C ILE A 317 -18.16 -25.42 -8.42
N ASP A 318 -18.10 -26.52 -9.15
CA ASP A 318 -18.61 -26.60 -10.52
C ASP A 318 -20.09 -26.26 -10.66
N PRO A 319 -21.00 -26.74 -9.80
CA PRO A 319 -22.42 -26.34 -9.88
C PRO A 319 -22.63 -24.83 -9.73
N LEU A 320 -21.80 -24.16 -8.92
CA LEU A 320 -21.84 -22.71 -8.75
C LEU A 320 -21.37 -21.99 -10.02
N LEU A 321 -20.28 -22.47 -10.63
CA LEU A 321 -19.74 -21.91 -11.87
C LEU A 321 -20.67 -22.16 -13.06
N ASP A 322 -21.38 -23.28 -13.12
CA ASP A 322 -22.36 -23.59 -14.17
C ASP A 322 -23.63 -22.75 -14.01
N GLY A 323 -24.09 -22.53 -12.78
CA GLY A 323 -25.13 -21.55 -12.47
C GLY A 323 -24.74 -20.14 -12.92
N TRP A 324 -23.54 -19.70 -12.54
CA TRP A 324 -23.03 -18.38 -12.92
C TRP A 324 -22.82 -18.26 -14.44
N SER A 325 -22.35 -19.31 -15.12
CA SER A 325 -22.18 -19.33 -16.59
C SER A 325 -23.49 -19.06 -17.32
N ARG A 326 -24.60 -19.64 -16.84
CA ARG A 326 -25.94 -19.40 -17.40
C ARG A 326 -26.43 -18.00 -17.11
N PHE A 327 -26.23 -17.52 -15.87
CA PHE A 327 -26.50 -16.13 -15.50
C PHE A 327 -25.74 -15.15 -16.40
N ALA A 328 -24.43 -15.32 -16.56
CA ALA A 328 -23.59 -14.43 -17.34
C ALA A 328 -24.01 -14.38 -18.82
N ARG A 329 -24.29 -15.52 -19.44
CA ARG A 329 -24.78 -15.56 -20.83
C ARG A 329 -26.12 -14.86 -21.03
N HIS A 330 -27.02 -14.98 -20.05
CA HIS A 330 -28.37 -14.45 -20.18
C HIS A 330 -28.49 -12.98 -19.76
N HIS A 331 -27.69 -12.54 -18.78
CA HIS A 331 -27.85 -11.23 -18.15
C HIS A 331 -26.64 -10.30 -18.29
N LEU A 332 -25.43 -10.84 -18.55
CA LEU A 332 -24.21 -10.05 -18.66
C LEU A 332 -23.71 -9.93 -20.11
N LEU A 333 -24.36 -10.61 -21.05
CA LEU A 333 -24.11 -10.48 -22.49
C LEU A 333 -25.41 -10.02 -23.16
N ASP A 334 -25.31 -9.18 -24.18
CA ASP A 334 -26.42 -8.87 -25.08
C ASP A 334 -26.52 -9.88 -26.24
N GLU A 335 -27.48 -9.66 -27.14
CA GLU A 335 -27.70 -10.51 -28.32
C GLU A 335 -26.50 -10.58 -29.28
N THR A 336 -25.57 -9.62 -29.20
CA THR A 336 -24.31 -9.59 -29.98
C THR A 336 -23.13 -10.20 -29.23
N ALA A 337 -23.37 -10.72 -28.02
CA ALA A 337 -22.37 -11.15 -27.05
C ALA A 337 -21.47 -10.02 -26.52
N ALA A 338 -21.89 -8.75 -26.64
CA ALA A 338 -21.20 -7.65 -26.00
C ALA A 338 -21.53 -7.61 -24.49
N PRO A 339 -20.55 -7.28 -23.63
CA PRO A 339 -20.73 -7.31 -22.18
C PRO A 339 -21.62 -6.17 -21.69
N ARG A 340 -22.51 -6.49 -20.75
CA ARG A 340 -23.28 -5.55 -19.93
C ARG A 340 -22.57 -5.35 -18.59
N ARG A 341 -22.63 -4.13 -18.04
CA ARG A 341 -22.00 -3.82 -16.74
C ARG A 341 -22.60 -4.59 -15.56
N GLY A 342 -23.83 -5.05 -15.69
CA GLY A 342 -24.59 -5.81 -14.68
C GLY A 342 -25.96 -6.20 -15.21
N SER A 343 -26.66 -7.09 -14.50
CA SER A 343 -27.96 -7.65 -14.93
C SER A 343 -29.11 -6.65 -14.95
N GLN A 344 -28.91 -5.45 -14.39
CA GLN A 344 -29.91 -4.38 -14.29
C GLN A 344 -29.48 -3.08 -15.00
N ASN A 345 -28.26 -3.01 -15.53
CA ASN A 345 -27.71 -1.79 -16.11
C ASN A 345 -27.91 -1.74 -17.63
N TRP A 346 -29.18 -1.71 -18.04
CA TRP A 346 -29.58 -1.69 -19.46
C TRP A 346 -29.30 -0.34 -20.14
N HIS A 347 -28.99 0.71 -19.38
CA HIS A 347 -28.87 2.09 -19.87
C HIS A 347 -27.44 2.64 -19.93
N THR A 348 -26.45 1.88 -19.46
CA THR A 348 -25.04 2.25 -19.62
C THR A 348 -24.48 1.52 -20.82
N GLY A 349 -23.95 2.25 -21.80
CA GLY A 349 -23.29 1.66 -22.98
C GLY A 349 -22.16 0.69 -22.61
N PRO A 350 -21.65 -0.10 -23.58
CA PRO A 350 -20.64 -1.11 -23.31
C PRO A 350 -19.35 -0.48 -22.77
N ARG A 351 -18.77 -1.08 -21.74
CA ARG A 351 -17.44 -0.74 -21.25
C ARG A 351 -16.45 -1.77 -21.77
N LEU A 352 -15.47 -1.34 -22.58
CA LEU A 352 -14.52 -2.25 -23.22
C LEU A 352 -13.70 -3.10 -22.22
N TYR A 353 -13.47 -2.59 -21.00
CA TYR A 353 -12.81 -3.33 -19.92
C TYR A 353 -13.59 -4.60 -19.51
N ASP A 354 -14.91 -4.62 -19.70
CA ASP A 354 -15.76 -5.74 -19.31
C ASP A 354 -15.72 -6.88 -20.36
N ALA A 355 -15.10 -6.70 -21.52
CA ALA A 355 -15.02 -7.71 -22.57
C ALA A 355 -13.97 -8.82 -22.32
N PRO A 356 -12.71 -8.52 -21.94
CA PRO A 356 -11.71 -9.56 -21.74
C PRO A 356 -12.03 -10.52 -20.58
N TRP A 357 -12.75 -10.09 -19.56
CA TRP A 357 -12.97 -10.91 -18.37
C TRP A 357 -13.94 -12.10 -18.61
N PRO A 358 -15.14 -11.93 -19.22
CA PRO A 358 -16.01 -13.04 -19.59
C PRO A 358 -15.37 -13.96 -20.62
N ALA A 359 -14.65 -13.40 -21.60
CA ALA A 359 -13.90 -14.19 -22.57
C ALA A 359 -12.90 -15.12 -21.87
N ARG A 360 -12.13 -14.60 -20.90
CA ARG A 360 -11.21 -15.39 -20.08
C ARG A 360 -11.93 -16.48 -19.29
N PHE A 361 -13.04 -16.14 -18.63
CA PHE A 361 -13.82 -17.10 -17.86
C PHE A 361 -14.29 -18.28 -18.71
N PHE A 362 -14.95 -18.00 -19.85
CA PHE A 362 -15.53 -19.04 -20.70
C PHE A 362 -14.47 -19.89 -21.39
N HIS A 363 -13.35 -19.29 -21.81
CA HIS A 363 -12.20 -20.03 -22.34
C HIS A 363 -11.66 -21.04 -21.31
N ASP A 364 -11.41 -20.60 -20.08
CA ASP A 364 -10.88 -21.46 -19.04
C ASP A 364 -11.89 -22.54 -18.63
N ARG A 365 -13.20 -22.22 -18.58
CA ARG A 365 -14.26 -23.19 -18.32
C ARG A 365 -14.31 -24.28 -19.40
N HIS A 366 -14.19 -23.89 -20.67
CA HIS A 366 -14.13 -24.82 -21.79
C HIS A 366 -12.95 -25.78 -21.66
N ARG A 367 -11.75 -25.28 -21.33
CA ARG A 367 -10.55 -26.11 -21.15
C ARG A 367 -10.72 -27.16 -20.05
N VAL A 368 -11.30 -26.78 -18.91
CA VAL A 368 -11.55 -27.70 -17.80
C VAL A 368 -12.55 -28.79 -18.22
N GLN A 369 -13.64 -28.42 -18.89
CA GLN A 369 -14.65 -29.37 -19.33
C GLN A 369 -14.11 -30.33 -20.43
N ALA A 370 -13.31 -29.81 -21.37
CA ALA A 370 -12.68 -30.61 -22.42
C ALA A 370 -11.64 -31.60 -21.84
N GLY A 371 -10.84 -31.16 -20.86
CA GLY A 371 -9.89 -32.03 -20.14
C GLY A 371 -10.58 -33.17 -19.38
N ARG A 372 -11.78 -32.95 -18.83
CA ARG A 372 -12.56 -34.00 -18.16
C ARG A 372 -13.21 -34.98 -19.13
N ARG A 373 -13.67 -34.50 -20.28
CA ARG A 373 -14.24 -35.37 -21.33
C ARG A 373 -13.19 -36.34 -21.90
N THR A 374 -11.94 -35.89 -21.97
CA THR A 374 -10.82 -36.73 -22.44
C THR A 374 -10.33 -37.72 -21.37
N SER A 375 -10.49 -37.44 -20.07
CA SER A 375 -10.12 -38.36 -18.99
C SER A 375 -11.17 -39.43 -18.64
N ILE A 376 -12.42 -39.29 -19.14
CA ILE A 376 -13.54 -40.23 -18.87
C ILE A 376 -13.76 -41.22 -20.04
N SER A 377 -12.99 -41.12 -21.13
CA SER A 377 -13.06 -42.12 -22.22
C SER A 377 -12.29 -43.40 -21.82
N PRO A 378 -12.93 -44.59 -21.75
CA PRO A 378 -12.20 -45.84 -21.57
C PRO A 378 -11.34 -46.11 -22.82
N PRO A 379 -10.25 -46.89 -22.71
CA PRO A 379 -9.47 -47.27 -23.89
C PRO A 379 -10.40 -48.02 -24.84
N ALA A 380 -10.65 -47.43 -26.01
CA ALA A 380 -11.39 -48.10 -27.06
C ALA A 380 -10.61 -49.36 -27.43
N SER A 381 -11.28 -50.52 -27.27
CA SER A 381 -10.81 -51.80 -27.75
C SER A 381 -10.48 -51.70 -29.23
N SER A 382 -9.22 -51.99 -29.55
CA SER A 382 -8.73 -52.09 -30.92
C SER A 382 -9.38 -53.30 -31.60
N ASN A 383 -10.24 -53.06 -32.59
CA ASN A 383 -10.42 -53.94 -33.73
C ASN A 383 -11.14 -53.20 -34.86
N ALA A 384 -10.39 -52.78 -35.87
CA ALA A 384 -10.73 -52.94 -37.29
C ALA A 384 -9.72 -52.12 -38.14
N ALA A 385 -8.93 -52.85 -38.92
CA ALA A 385 -8.17 -52.31 -40.03
C ALA A 385 -9.11 -52.02 -41.21
N SER A 386 -8.97 -50.86 -41.86
CA SER A 386 -8.97 -50.74 -43.33
C SER A 386 -8.78 -49.29 -43.79
N ASN A 387 -7.70 -49.10 -44.57
CA ASN A 387 -7.54 -48.31 -45.79
C ASN A 387 -7.90 -46.80 -45.87
N SER A 388 -6.81 -46.04 -46.03
CA SER A 388 -6.57 -44.98 -47.03
C SER A 388 -7.56 -43.81 -47.17
N ALA A 389 -7.11 -42.63 -46.77
CA ALA A 389 -6.88 -41.48 -47.67
C ALA A 389 -6.19 -40.37 -46.88
N ALA A 390 -5.02 -39.92 -47.36
CA ALA A 390 -4.32 -38.78 -46.81
C ALA A 390 -5.03 -37.47 -47.22
N PRO A 391 -5.04 -36.46 -46.34
CA PRO A 391 -4.97 -35.08 -46.82
C PRO A 391 -3.78 -34.31 -46.22
N ALA A 392 -3.13 -33.61 -47.14
CA ALA A 392 -2.40 -32.35 -47.01
C ALA A 392 -1.82 -31.96 -45.62
N THR A 393 -0.50 -32.03 -45.56
CA THR A 393 0.36 -31.32 -44.61
C THR A 393 0.10 -29.81 -44.61
N CYS A 394 -0.37 -29.27 -43.48
CA CYS A 394 -0.20 -27.85 -43.15
C CYS A 394 1.21 -27.62 -42.58
N PRO A 395 1.89 -26.51 -42.92
CA PRO A 395 3.24 -26.24 -42.46
C PRO A 395 3.26 -25.92 -40.96
N SER A 396 4.20 -26.55 -40.26
CA SER A 396 4.54 -26.28 -38.87
C SER A 396 5.03 -24.84 -38.71
N VAL A 397 4.30 -24.02 -37.97
CA VAL A 397 4.82 -22.75 -37.46
C VAL A 397 5.68 -23.07 -36.23
N SER A 398 6.99 -22.97 -36.41
CA SER A 398 7.99 -22.99 -35.35
C SER A 398 7.72 -21.87 -34.34
N ARG A 399 7.55 -22.25 -33.07
CA ARG A 399 7.56 -21.31 -31.93
C ARG A 399 8.91 -20.58 -31.86
N PRO A 400 8.94 -19.23 -31.75
CA PRO A 400 10.11 -18.55 -31.24
C PRO A 400 10.22 -18.83 -29.73
N ARG A 401 11.27 -19.58 -29.34
CA ARG A 401 11.76 -19.62 -27.96
C ARG A 401 12.54 -18.34 -27.70
N HIS A 402 11.93 -17.33 -27.11
CA HIS A 402 12.66 -16.24 -26.45
C HIS A 402 11.89 -15.74 -25.23
N TRP A 403 11.98 -16.51 -24.15
CA TRP A 403 11.97 -15.94 -22.80
C TRP A 403 13.28 -16.40 -22.17
N ALA A 404 14.29 -15.52 -22.27
CA ALA A 404 15.53 -15.70 -21.55
C ALA A 404 15.22 -15.70 -20.05
N SER A 405 15.75 -16.72 -19.38
CA SER A 405 15.78 -16.83 -17.93
C SER A 405 16.41 -15.56 -17.34
N ALA A 406 15.69 -14.87 -16.46
CA ALA A 406 16.30 -13.84 -15.62
C ALA A 406 17.43 -14.50 -14.79
N PRO A 407 18.64 -13.92 -14.73
CA PRO A 407 19.71 -14.50 -13.94
C PRO A 407 19.37 -14.42 -12.46
N ALA A 408 19.52 -15.55 -11.78
CA ALA A 408 19.48 -15.63 -10.33
C ALA A 408 20.54 -14.68 -9.75
N TRP A 409 20.10 -13.74 -8.92
CA TRP A 409 20.99 -12.86 -8.17
C TRP A 409 21.87 -13.72 -7.25
N ARG A 410 23.19 -13.69 -7.49
CA ARG A 410 24.21 -14.24 -6.59
C ARG A 410 24.74 -13.08 -5.75
N PRO A 411 24.84 -13.21 -4.42
CA PRO A 411 25.48 -12.19 -3.60
C PRO A 411 26.98 -12.11 -3.94
N PRO A 412 27.58 -10.90 -4.00
CA PRO A 412 29.01 -10.77 -4.16
C PRO A 412 29.76 -11.28 -2.92
N VAL A 413 30.85 -11.97 -3.22
CA VAL A 413 31.86 -12.50 -2.29
C VAL A 413 32.53 -11.33 -1.56
N SER A 414 32.68 -11.45 -0.25
CA SER A 414 33.33 -10.47 0.63
C SER A 414 34.75 -10.10 0.16
N PRO A 415 35.14 -8.81 0.20
CA PRO A 415 36.53 -8.44 0.32
C PRO A 415 36.94 -8.31 1.78
N THR A 416 38.13 -8.84 2.01
CA THR A 416 38.88 -9.03 3.25
C THR A 416 39.16 -7.73 4.01
N VAL A 417 39.07 -7.81 5.34
CA VAL A 417 39.56 -6.81 6.30
C VAL A 417 41.08 -6.64 6.17
N ARG A 418 41.55 -5.40 6.09
CA ARG A 418 42.92 -5.03 6.45
C ARG A 418 42.87 -4.01 7.58
N THR A 419 43.43 -4.42 8.71
CA THR A 419 43.70 -3.59 9.88
C THR A 419 44.87 -2.66 9.60
N ALA A 420 44.71 -1.38 9.91
CA ALA A 420 45.81 -0.46 10.16
C ALA A 420 45.67 0.07 11.59
N THR A 421 46.59 -0.39 12.43
CA THR A 421 46.82 0.03 13.81
C THR A 421 47.27 1.47 13.88
N GLY A 422 46.56 2.29 14.67
CA GLY A 422 47.00 3.62 15.10
C GLY A 422 46.78 3.77 16.60
N THR A 423 47.80 3.44 17.37
CA THR A 423 47.91 3.68 18.82
C THR A 423 48.18 5.15 19.13
N ALA A 424 47.40 5.73 20.05
CA ALA A 424 47.82 6.83 20.94
C ALA A 424 46.82 6.87 22.12
N THR A 425 47.09 6.19 23.25
CA THR A 425 47.77 6.67 24.47
C THR A 425 47.10 7.85 25.18
N GLY A 426 46.68 7.58 26.42
CA GLY A 426 46.50 8.55 27.51
C GLY A 426 45.02 8.81 27.87
N SER A 427 44.58 8.90 29.12
CA SER A 427 45.15 8.73 30.46
C SER A 427 43.95 8.74 31.41
N ALA A 428 43.88 7.77 32.33
CA ALA A 428 42.95 7.82 33.47
C ALA A 428 43.48 8.80 34.53
N PRO A 429 42.61 9.24 35.46
CA PRO A 429 42.77 8.73 36.83
C PRO A 429 41.44 8.41 37.56
N THR A 430 41.50 7.27 38.28
CA THR A 430 41.16 7.02 39.71
C THR A 430 40.44 8.17 40.48
N ALA A 431 39.46 7.96 41.37
CA ALA A 431 39.35 6.93 42.41
C ALA A 431 37.99 6.95 43.18
N CYS A 432 37.67 5.80 43.80
CA CYS A 432 37.11 5.55 45.15
C CYS A 432 35.70 6.02 45.61
N GLY A 433 35.02 5.10 46.32
CA GLY A 433 33.93 5.34 47.28
C GLY A 433 32.74 4.37 47.15
N GLU A 434 32.85 3.13 47.63
CA GLU A 434 32.27 2.63 48.90
C GLU A 434 30.73 2.44 48.97
N THR A 435 30.36 1.15 48.96
CA THR A 435 29.32 0.42 49.72
C THR A 435 28.29 1.19 50.58
N SER A 436 27.00 0.84 50.43
CA SER A 436 26.14 0.41 51.56
C SER A 436 24.77 -0.11 51.10
N SER A 437 24.42 -1.28 51.60
CA SER A 437 23.12 -1.98 51.57
C SER A 437 22.11 -1.46 52.60
N ARG A 438 20.79 -1.58 52.31
CA ARG A 438 19.65 -2.02 53.19
C ARG A 438 18.32 -1.44 52.68
N THR A 439 17.43 -2.25 52.11
CA THR A 439 16.26 -2.97 52.68
C THR A 439 15.03 -2.13 53.09
N THR A 440 13.90 -2.59 52.52
CA THR A 440 12.53 -2.75 53.07
C THR A 440 11.63 -1.54 53.28
N GLY A 441 10.40 -1.67 52.76
CA GLY A 441 9.21 -1.08 53.36
C GLY A 441 8.13 -0.66 52.36
N ALA A 442 7.33 -1.61 51.88
CA ALA A 442 5.96 -1.34 51.42
C ALA A 442 5.05 -1.12 52.66
N PRO A 443 3.86 -0.52 52.52
CA PRO A 443 2.73 -1.11 51.76
C PRO A 443 2.41 -0.40 50.45
#